data_AF-A0A0D3GVK8-F1
#
_entry.id   AF-A0A0D3GVK8-F1
#
_cell.length_a   1.000
_cell.length_b   1.000
_cell.length_c   1.000
_cell.angle_alpha   90.00
_cell.angle_beta   90.00
_cell.angle_gamma   90.00
#
_symmetry.space_group_name_H-M   'P 1'
#
loop_
_entity.id
_entity.type
_entity.pdbx_description
1 polymer ?
#
loop_
_entity_poly.entity_id
_entity_poly.type
_entity_poly.pdbx_seq_one_letter_code
_entity_poly.pdbx_strand_id
1 'polypeptide(L)' 'MGQQDYDLATVHVSAGAEYPQVCKALFRRQRPGAYPAELAAREEALNKLCSVALDIIALLQ' A
#
# COMPACT_ATOMS: atom_id res chain seq x y z
N MET A 1 10.16 19.01 -15.50
CA MET A 1 10.26 17.53 -15.46
C MET A 1 9.65 16.99 -14.16
N GLY A 2 9.95 17.56 -12.98
CA GLY A 2 9.46 17.04 -11.69
C GLY A 2 7.96 16.78 -11.53
N GLN A 3 7.06 17.57 -12.15
CA GLN A 3 5.61 17.35 -11.95
C GLN A 3 5.12 16.01 -12.50
N GLN A 4 5.64 15.57 -13.65
CA GLN A 4 5.28 14.27 -14.22
C GLN A 4 5.82 13.12 -13.37
N ASP A 5 7.00 13.32 -12.76
CA ASP A 5 7.60 12.34 -11.87
C ASP A 5 6.78 12.16 -10.57
N TYR A 6 6.25 13.26 -10.00
CA TYR A 6 5.39 13.20 -8.82
C TYR A 6 3.99 12.64 -9.11
N ASP A 7 3.43 12.93 -10.28
CA ASP A 7 2.15 12.34 -10.72
C ASP A 7 2.29 10.81 -10.88
N LEU A 8 3.37 10.37 -11.54
CA LEU A 8 3.69 8.95 -11.69
C LEU A 8 3.98 8.27 -10.34
N ALA A 9 4.70 8.93 -9.44
CA ALA A 9 4.95 8.43 -8.09
C ALA A 9 3.64 8.25 -7.31
N THR A 10 2.71 9.20 -7.42
CA THR A 10 1.37 9.10 -6.79
C THR A 10 0.63 7.85 -7.25
N VAL A 11 0.64 7.56 -8.56
CA VAL A 11 0.01 6.36 -9.13
C VAL A 11 0.62 5.08 -8.55
N HIS A 12 1.95 4.98 -8.53
CA HIS A 12 2.63 3.78 -8.03
C HIS A 12 2.44 3.55 -6.53
N VAL A 13 2.52 4.60 -5.72
CA VAL A 13 2.33 4.49 -4.27
C VAL A 13 0.88 4.14 -3.93
N SER A 14 -0.09 4.72 -4.65
CA SER A 14 -1.51 4.39 -4.49
C SER A 14 -1.79 2.93 -4.80
N ALA A 15 -1.26 2.40 -5.92
CA ALA A 15 -1.40 0.99 -6.25
C ALA A 15 -0.76 0.07 -5.20
N GLY A 16 0.40 0.45 -4.65
CA GLY A 16 1.05 -0.28 -3.57
C GLY A 16 0.22 -0.32 -2.28
N ALA A 17 -0.53 0.74 -1.97
CA ALA A 17 -1.41 0.80 -0.80
C ALA A 17 -2.62 -0.15 -0.89
N GLU A 18 -3.04 -0.52 -2.11
CA GLU A 18 -4.14 -1.46 -2.33
C GLU A 18 -3.72 -2.93 -2.19
N TYR A 19 -2.42 -3.23 -2.35
CA TYR A 19 -1.92 -4.61 -2.31
C TYR A 19 -2.23 -5.35 -1.00
N PRO A 20 -2.05 -4.77 0.20
CA PRO A 20 -2.47 -5.39 1.46
C PRO A 20 -3.92 -5.89 1.45
N GLN A 21 -4.85 -5.05 0.98
CA GLN A 21 -6.27 -5.38 0.95
C GLN A 21 -6.54 -6.56 0.00
N VAL A 22 -5.95 -6.53 -1.20
CA VAL A 22 -6.10 -7.60 -2.20
C VAL A 22 -5.48 -8.90 -1.71
N CYS A 23 -4.27 -8.86 -1.14
CA CYS A 23 -3.59 -10.03 -0.58
C CYS A 23 -4.41 -10.69 0.53
N LYS A 24 -4.98 -9.90 1.44
CA LYS A 24 -5.85 -10.39 2.52
C LYS A 24 -7.11 -11.07 1.99
N ALA A 25 -7.76 -10.48 1.00
CA ALA A 25 -8.97 -11.02 0.39
C ALA A 25 -8.67 -12.37 -0.31
N LEU A 26 -7.57 -12.44 -1.06
CA LEU A 26 -7.13 -13.67 -1.72
C LEU A 26 -6.74 -14.76 -0.71
N PHE A 27 -6.06 -14.39 0.38
CA PHE A 27 -5.70 -15.34 1.43
C PHE A 27 -6.94 -15.96 2.06
N ARG A 28 -7.91 -15.12 2.47
CA ARG A 28 -9.17 -15.59 3.08
C ARG A 28 -9.96 -16.50 2.15
N ARG A 29 -9.90 -16.26 0.83
CA ARG A 29 -10.53 -17.11 -0.18
C ARG A 29 -9.86 -18.48 -0.31
N GLN A 30 -8.53 -18.55 -0.23
CA GLN A 30 -7.78 -19.81 -0.36
C GLN A 30 -7.69 -20.61 0.94
N ARG A 31 -7.59 -19.92 2.08
CA ARG A 31 -7.51 -20.52 3.41
C ARG A 31 -8.51 -19.83 4.33
N PRO A 32 -9.72 -20.39 4.48
CA PRO A 32 -10.70 -19.92 5.46
C PRO A 32 -10.19 -20.25 6.87
N GLY A 33 -9.40 -19.35 7.43
CA GLY A 33 -8.78 -19.48 8.74
C GLY A 33 -8.33 -18.13 9.27
N ALA A 34 -7.79 -18.11 10.49
CA ALA A 34 -7.26 -16.90 11.08
C ALA A 34 -6.12 -16.33 10.21
N TYR A 35 -6.18 -15.02 9.94
CA TYR A 35 -5.13 -14.35 9.18
C TYR A 35 -3.87 -14.27 10.05
N PRO A 36 -2.69 -14.68 9.56
CA PRO A 36 -1.49 -14.71 10.39
C PRO A 36 -1.10 -13.32 10.90
N ALA A 37 -0.78 -13.21 12.19
CA ALA A 37 -0.43 -11.94 12.83
C ALA A 37 0.79 -11.28 12.17
N GLU A 38 1.78 -12.07 11.73
CA GLU A 38 2.95 -11.54 11.03
C GLU A 38 2.57 -10.90 9.68
N LEU A 39 1.64 -11.51 8.91
CA LEU A 39 1.14 -10.90 7.69
C LEU A 39 0.34 -9.63 7.99
N ALA A 40 -0.50 -9.63 9.04
CA ALA A 40 -1.23 -8.44 9.46
C ALA A 40 -0.29 -7.27 9.82
N ALA A 41 0.81 -7.55 10.53
CA ALA A 41 1.81 -6.54 10.87
C ALA A 41 2.51 -5.98 9.62
N ARG A 42 2.83 -6.84 8.63
CA ARG A 42 3.41 -6.42 7.35
C ARG A 42 2.44 -5.55 6.53
N GLU A 43 1.14 -5.90 6.51
CA GLU A 43 0.10 -5.08 5.88
C GLU A 43 0.03 -3.68 6.49
N GLU A 44 0.02 -3.61 7.82
CA GLU A 44 -0.04 -2.32 8.53
C GLU A 44 1.21 -1.47 8.27
N ALA A 45 2.39 -2.07 8.28
CA ALA A 45 3.63 -1.39 7.96
C ALA A 45 3.63 -0.84 6.53
N LEU A 46 3.18 -1.64 5.55
CA LEU A 46 3.11 -1.20 4.15
C LEU A 46 2.11 -0.05 3.98
N ASN A 47 0.93 -0.13 4.60
CA ASN A 47 -0.04 0.97 4.58
C ASN A 47 0.52 2.27 5.16
N LYS A 48 1.25 2.19 6.28
CA LYS A 48 1.93 3.35 6.89
C LYS A 48 2.98 3.95 5.94
N LEU A 49 3.79 3.10 5.31
CA LEU A 49 4.80 3.56 4.34
C LEU A 49 4.17 4.25 3.13
N CYS A 50 3.12 3.65 2.54
CA CYS A 50 2.41 4.26 1.42
C CYS A 50 1.74 5.58 1.81
N SER A 51 1.14 5.67 3.00
CA SER A 51 0.56 6.93 3.50
C SER A 51 1.61 8.02 3.60
N VAL A 52 2.73 7.75 4.28
CA VAL A 52 3.83 8.72 4.44
C VAL A 52 4.41 9.13 3.08
N ALA A 53 4.54 8.19 2.15
CA ALA A 53 5.03 8.50 0.80
C ALA A 53 4.06 9.42 0.03
N LEU A 54 2.74 9.19 0.11
CA LEU A 54 1.75 10.07 -0.50
C LEU A 54 1.77 11.47 0.12
N ASP A 55 1.91 11.58 1.44
CA ASP A 55 2.04 12.86 2.13
C ASP A 55 3.29 13.62 1.65
N ILE A 56 4.43 12.93 1.49
CA ILE A 56 5.66 13.54 0.97
C ILE A 56 5.46 14.00 -0.48
N ILE A 57 4.85 13.17 -1.34
CA ILE A 57 4.62 13.52 -2.75
C ILE A 57 3.70 14.74 -2.85
N ALA A 58 2.64 14.80 -2.04
CA ALA A 58 1.71 15.93 -2.01
C ALA A 58 2.37 17.25 -1.58
N LEU A 59 3.43 17.21 -0.76
CA LEU A 59 4.22 18.39 -0.38
C LEU A 59 5.18 18.88 -1.47
N LEU A 60 5.44 18.06 -2.50
CA LEU A 60 6.42 18.34 -3.56
C LEU A 60 5.76 18.72 -4.91
N GLN A 61 4.43 18.58 -5.03
CA GLN A 61 3.63 19.02 -6.17
C GLN A 61 3.31 20.51 -6.14
#